data_AF-A0A925WQT8-F1
#
_entry.id   AF-A0A925WQT8-F1
#
_cell.length_a   1.000
_cell.length_b   1.000
_cell.length_c   1.000
_cell.angle_alpha   90.00
_cell.angle_beta   90.00
_cell.angle_gamma   90.00
#
_symmetry.space_group_name_H-M   'P 1'
#
loop_
_entity.id
_entity.type
_entity.pdbx_description
1 polymer ?
#
loop_
_entity_poly.entity_id
_entity_poly.type
_entity_poly.pdbx_seq_one_letter_code
_entity_poly.pdbx_strand_id
1 'polypeptide(L)'
;VIIGAAVDTIGTNFGQGSAYIFTRSNGIWTEQQKLFANDGAEYDSFGWSVALSGDGNTALIGVIGDSTGAIEYHGSAYIFTRAGTTWTKQQKLVVNGGEDFDIFGSAVDISQNGLMMVVGAPYDTVGINYQQGSAYIFALDAGNWVQQAHLLAPDGAAEDYFGDSVTLRNFGDGAIIGAPGVKVGGHDDQGAAYVFTRLVLSWDQEIQYLIADDGEIGDAFGGSVAIDGNGGQGLIGAPNNDSVSDTDQGAAYIIELPVRSLPPGN
;
A
#
# COMPACT_ATOMS: atom_id res chain seq x y z
N VAL A 1 10.46 -8.70 -12.08
CA VAL A 1 9.00 -8.61 -11.86
C VAL A 1 8.65 -9.55 -10.73
N ILE A 2 7.71 -9.16 -9.89
CA ILE A 2 7.09 -10.00 -8.86
C ILE A 2 5.61 -10.16 -9.21
N ILE A 3 5.04 -11.34 -8.99
CA ILE A 3 3.63 -11.66 -9.23
C ILE A 3 3.07 -12.37 -8.00
N GLY A 4 2.00 -11.83 -7.43
CA GLY A 4 1.27 -12.46 -6.33
C GLY A 4 0.36 -13.60 -6.81
N ALA A 5 0.22 -14.63 -5.99
CA ALA A 5 -0.70 -15.75 -6.18
C ALA A 5 -1.34 -16.08 -4.82
N ALA A 6 -2.17 -15.16 -4.33
CA ALA A 6 -2.71 -15.17 -2.97
C ALA A 6 -3.48 -16.46 -2.61
N VAL A 7 -4.12 -17.12 -3.58
CA VAL A 7 -4.91 -18.34 -3.33
C VAL A 7 -4.13 -19.64 -3.56
N ASP A 8 -2.81 -19.56 -3.78
CA ASP A 8 -1.97 -20.73 -4.01
C ASP A 8 -1.88 -21.64 -2.77
N THR A 9 -1.82 -22.95 -3.01
CA THR A 9 -1.71 -23.97 -1.95
C THR A 9 -0.25 -24.33 -1.71
N ILE A 10 0.19 -24.25 -0.46
CA ILE A 10 1.55 -24.63 -0.06
C ILE A 10 1.47 -25.85 0.85
N GLY A 11 1.97 -27.00 0.36
CA GLY A 11 1.82 -28.27 1.07
C GLY A 11 0.36 -28.65 1.21
N THR A 12 -0.16 -28.67 2.44
CA THR A 12 -1.57 -28.92 2.75
C THR A 12 -2.38 -27.65 3.00
N ASN A 13 -1.72 -26.48 3.10
CA ASN A 13 -2.38 -25.24 3.47
C ASN A 13 -3.01 -24.58 2.25
N PHE A 14 -4.32 -24.77 2.08
CA PHE A 14 -5.10 -24.13 1.03
C PHE A 14 -5.15 -22.62 1.23
N GLY A 15 -4.90 -21.85 0.16
CA GLY A 15 -4.97 -20.39 0.23
C GLY A 15 -3.91 -19.73 1.13
N GLN A 16 -2.84 -20.45 1.48
CA GLN A 16 -1.69 -19.83 2.17
C GLN A 16 -1.07 -18.73 1.31
N GLY A 17 -1.08 -18.92 0.00
CA GLY A 17 -0.58 -17.96 -0.97
C GLY A 17 0.92 -18.05 -1.23
N SER A 18 1.33 -17.46 -2.33
CA SER A 18 2.73 -17.32 -2.72
C SER A 18 2.96 -16.09 -3.58
N ALA A 19 4.23 -15.77 -3.83
CA ALA A 19 4.63 -14.79 -4.83
C ALA A 19 5.77 -15.33 -5.68
N TYR A 20 5.80 -14.98 -6.96
CA TYR A 20 6.78 -15.49 -7.92
C TYR A 20 7.66 -14.37 -8.43
N ILE A 21 8.98 -14.57 -8.39
CA ILE A 21 9.94 -13.65 -9.00
C ILE A 21 10.26 -14.13 -10.41
N PHE A 22 10.14 -13.22 -11.38
CA PHE A 22 10.55 -13.43 -12.76
C PHE A 22 11.68 -12.48 -13.15
N THR A 23 12.65 -13.03 -13.86
CA THR A 23 13.75 -12.28 -14.51
C THR A 23 13.59 -12.33 -16.01
N ARG A 24 14.02 -11.25 -16.69
CA ARG A 24 13.99 -11.17 -18.15
C ARG A 24 15.40 -11.16 -18.71
N SER A 25 15.69 -12.07 -19.62
CA SER A 25 16.95 -12.10 -20.35
C SER A 25 16.68 -12.39 -21.83
N ASN A 26 17.27 -11.58 -22.71
CA ASN A 26 17.09 -11.70 -24.17
C ASN A 26 15.60 -11.77 -24.60
N GLY A 27 14.75 -10.97 -23.94
CA GLY A 27 13.32 -10.91 -24.22
C GLY A 27 12.48 -12.00 -23.54
N ILE A 28 13.10 -13.05 -22.98
CA ILE A 28 12.43 -14.20 -22.36
C ILE A 28 12.29 -13.98 -20.86
N TRP A 29 11.09 -14.20 -20.32
CA TRP A 29 10.83 -14.24 -18.89
C TRP A 29 11.02 -15.66 -18.35
N THR A 30 11.77 -15.78 -17.25
CA THR A 30 11.97 -17.04 -16.55
C THR A 30 11.67 -16.86 -15.07
N GLU A 31 10.89 -17.78 -14.50
CA GLU A 31 10.70 -17.85 -13.06
C GLU A 31 12.07 -18.09 -12.41
N GLN A 32 12.43 -17.19 -11.50
CA GLN A 32 13.66 -17.26 -10.73
C GLN A 32 13.43 -18.00 -9.41
N GLN A 33 12.34 -17.69 -8.71
CA GLN A 33 12.02 -18.27 -7.41
C GLN A 33 10.55 -18.04 -7.04
N LYS A 34 9.93 -19.06 -6.43
CA LYS A 34 8.68 -18.96 -5.68
C LYS A 34 8.97 -18.60 -4.21
N LEU A 35 8.27 -17.60 -3.69
CA LEU A 35 8.36 -17.09 -2.32
C LEU A 35 7.06 -17.41 -1.59
N PHE A 36 7.17 -17.82 -0.32
CA PHE A 36 6.03 -18.05 0.57
C PHE A 36 6.50 -17.88 2.03
N ALA A 37 5.57 -17.64 2.95
CA ALA A 37 5.87 -17.57 4.38
C ALA A 37 6.04 -18.97 4.97
N ASN A 38 7.15 -19.24 5.66
CA ASN A 38 7.37 -20.55 6.31
C ASN A 38 6.39 -20.80 7.48
N ASP A 39 5.91 -19.71 8.08
CA ASP A 39 4.92 -19.66 9.15
C ASP A 39 3.49 -19.50 8.62
N GLY A 40 3.29 -19.52 7.29
CA GLY A 40 1.96 -19.31 6.73
C GLY A 40 0.99 -20.47 7.00
N ALA A 41 -0.27 -20.10 7.21
CA ALA A 41 -1.40 -21.00 7.48
C ALA A 41 -2.41 -21.02 6.32
N GLU A 42 -3.47 -21.81 6.47
CA GLU A 42 -4.59 -21.80 5.52
C GLU A 42 -5.23 -20.41 5.48
N TYR A 43 -5.59 -19.95 4.27
CA TYR A 43 -6.26 -18.67 4.01
C TYR A 43 -5.46 -17.38 4.31
N ASP A 44 -4.19 -17.47 4.71
CA ASP A 44 -3.33 -16.29 4.94
C ASP A 44 -3.24 -15.34 3.74
N SER A 45 -3.40 -15.88 2.51
CA SER A 45 -3.44 -15.07 1.29
C SER A 45 -2.13 -14.32 1.00
N PHE A 46 -0.97 -14.94 1.26
CA PHE A 46 0.34 -14.36 0.97
C PHE A 46 0.49 -14.03 -0.52
N GLY A 47 0.96 -12.83 -0.84
CA GLY A 47 1.00 -12.36 -2.22
C GLY A 47 -0.29 -11.67 -2.66
N TRP A 48 -1.11 -11.22 -1.70
CA TRP A 48 -2.26 -10.36 -1.97
C TRP A 48 -1.85 -9.07 -2.67
N SER A 49 -0.83 -8.40 -2.13
CA SER A 49 -0.19 -7.24 -2.70
C SER A 49 1.31 -7.48 -2.80
N VAL A 50 1.96 -6.90 -3.82
CA VAL A 50 3.39 -7.09 -4.06
C VAL A 50 4.03 -5.80 -4.57
N ALA A 51 5.23 -5.51 -4.09
CA ALA A 51 6.05 -4.40 -4.55
C ALA A 51 7.53 -4.81 -4.62
N LEU A 52 8.29 -4.12 -5.48
CA LEU A 52 9.71 -4.40 -5.75
C LEU A 52 10.48 -3.08 -5.81
N SER A 53 11.63 -3.01 -5.14
CA SER A 53 12.53 -1.85 -5.19
C SER A 53 13.06 -1.61 -6.61
N GLY A 54 13.50 -0.38 -6.89
CA GLY A 54 13.98 0.01 -8.22
C GLY A 54 15.21 -0.77 -8.69
N ASP A 55 16.05 -1.25 -7.77
CA ASP A 55 17.19 -2.11 -8.06
C ASP A 55 16.82 -3.61 -8.19
N GLY A 56 15.57 -3.97 -7.91
CA GLY A 56 15.07 -5.33 -8.00
C GLY A 56 15.59 -6.28 -6.92
N ASN A 57 16.12 -5.77 -5.80
CA ASN A 57 16.72 -6.58 -4.74
C ASN A 57 15.92 -6.67 -3.45
N THR A 58 14.88 -5.84 -3.27
CA THR A 58 13.99 -5.89 -2.11
C THR A 58 12.55 -6.05 -2.59
N ALA A 59 11.85 -7.05 -2.07
CA ALA A 59 10.43 -7.29 -2.33
C ALA A 59 9.64 -7.15 -1.03
N LEU A 60 8.44 -6.58 -1.13
CA LEU A 60 7.48 -6.42 -0.05
C LEU A 60 6.20 -7.11 -0.49
N ILE A 61 5.68 -7.99 0.36
CA ILE A 61 4.57 -8.87 0.01
C ILE A 61 3.54 -8.83 1.13
N GLY A 62 2.33 -8.38 0.83
CA GLY A 62 1.22 -8.32 1.77
C GLY A 62 0.53 -9.67 1.97
N VAL A 63 -0.02 -9.86 3.16
CA VAL A 63 -0.68 -11.07 3.63
C VAL A 63 -1.88 -10.65 4.47
N ILE A 64 -3.07 -10.65 3.89
CA ILE A 64 -4.26 -10.08 4.55
C ILE A 64 -4.90 -11.03 5.58
N GLY A 65 -4.64 -12.34 5.48
CA GLY A 65 -5.27 -13.34 6.33
C GLY A 65 -4.43 -13.78 7.54
N ASP A 66 -3.20 -13.28 7.65
CA ASP A 66 -2.28 -13.65 8.74
C ASP A 66 -2.85 -13.24 10.10
N SER A 67 -2.78 -14.14 11.07
CA SER A 67 -3.28 -13.93 12.43
C SER A 67 -2.10 -13.84 13.41
N THR A 68 -2.08 -12.80 14.23
CA THR A 68 -0.97 -12.54 15.17
C THR A 68 -1.42 -12.75 16.61
N GLY A 69 -1.06 -13.92 17.17
CA GLY A 69 -1.41 -14.24 18.55
C GLY A 69 -2.92 -14.51 18.70
N ALA A 70 -3.62 -13.61 19.39
CA ALA A 70 -5.07 -13.73 19.62
C ALA A 70 -5.92 -12.85 18.69
N ILE A 71 -5.27 -12.08 17.80
CA ILE A 71 -5.94 -11.18 16.85
C ILE A 71 -6.03 -11.90 15.50
N GLU A 72 -7.25 -12.13 15.03
CA GLU A 72 -7.55 -12.87 13.81
C GLU A 72 -7.54 -11.94 12.58
N TYR A 73 -6.97 -12.39 11.46
CA TYR A 73 -6.97 -11.68 10.18
C TYR A 73 -6.49 -10.22 10.25
N HIS A 74 -5.60 -9.93 11.20
CA HIS A 74 -4.99 -8.60 11.37
C HIS A 74 -4.04 -8.26 10.22
N GLY A 75 -3.52 -9.29 9.55
CA GLY A 75 -2.64 -9.16 8.40
C GLY A 75 -1.18 -8.92 8.76
N SER A 76 -0.31 -9.03 7.75
CA SER A 76 1.13 -8.80 7.87
C SER A 76 1.73 -8.44 6.51
N ALA A 77 3.00 -8.04 6.51
CA ALA A 77 3.78 -7.88 5.28
C ALA A 77 5.17 -8.50 5.42
N TYR A 78 5.64 -9.22 4.41
CA TYR A 78 6.93 -9.88 4.42
C TYR A 78 7.91 -9.18 3.49
N ILE A 79 9.13 -9.01 3.98
CA ILE A 79 10.23 -8.44 3.23
C ILE A 79 11.18 -9.56 2.84
N PHE A 80 11.48 -9.63 1.55
CA PHE A 80 12.50 -10.52 1.00
C PHE A 80 13.62 -9.70 0.37
N THR A 81 14.86 -10.13 0.58
CA THR A 81 16.04 -9.54 -0.06
C THR A 81 16.74 -10.55 -0.95
N ARG A 82 17.37 -10.04 -2.01
CA ARG A 82 18.08 -10.83 -3.01
C ARG A 82 19.58 -10.74 -2.84
N ALA A 83 20.24 -11.89 -2.79
CA ALA A 83 21.69 -12.02 -2.95
C ALA A 83 22.00 -12.91 -4.15
N GLY A 84 22.53 -12.33 -5.23
CA GLY A 84 22.78 -13.05 -6.48
C GLY A 84 21.47 -13.50 -7.14
N THR A 85 21.16 -14.80 -7.08
CA THR A 85 19.89 -15.35 -7.58
C THR A 85 18.94 -15.83 -6.48
N THR A 86 19.34 -15.70 -5.22
CA THR A 86 18.59 -16.24 -4.09
C THR A 86 17.85 -15.15 -3.36
N TRP A 87 16.56 -15.33 -3.16
CA TRP A 87 15.72 -14.51 -2.31
C TRP A 87 15.54 -15.15 -0.95
N THR A 88 15.67 -14.36 0.11
CA THR A 88 15.54 -14.79 1.51
C THR A 88 14.67 -13.82 2.28
N LYS A 89 13.79 -14.35 3.15
CA LYS A 89 13.00 -13.51 4.08
C LYS A 89 13.98 -12.73 4.96
N GLN A 90 13.92 -11.40 4.90
CA GLN A 90 14.64 -10.51 5.80
C GLN A 90 13.83 -10.28 7.08
N GLN A 91 12.54 -9.94 6.95
CA GLN A 91 11.70 -9.52 8.07
C GLN A 91 10.21 -9.77 7.79
N LYS A 92 9.43 -9.98 8.85
CA LYS A 92 7.96 -9.92 8.84
C LYS A 92 7.58 -8.63 9.58
N LEU A 93 6.77 -7.80 8.94
CA LEU A 93 6.17 -6.60 9.50
C LEU A 93 4.78 -6.95 10.02
N VAL A 94 4.54 -6.58 11.26
CA VAL A 94 3.25 -6.61 11.94
C VAL A 94 3.14 -5.30 12.70
N VAL A 95 1.94 -4.74 12.82
CA VAL A 95 1.70 -3.58 13.66
C VAL A 95 1.39 -4.04 15.08
N ASN A 96 1.86 -3.29 16.08
CA ASN A 96 1.59 -3.61 17.48
C ASN A 96 0.25 -3.00 17.90
N GLY A 97 -0.63 -3.82 18.47
CA GLY A 97 -2.03 -3.41 18.69
C GLY A 97 -2.90 -3.88 17.54
N GLY A 98 -3.99 -3.17 17.26
CA GLY A 98 -4.95 -3.54 16.23
C GLY A 98 -6.08 -4.42 16.74
N GLU A 99 -7.11 -4.55 15.92
CA GLU A 99 -8.29 -5.36 16.13
C GLU A 99 -8.36 -6.46 15.06
N ASP A 100 -9.32 -7.38 15.23
CA ASP A 100 -9.54 -8.40 14.22
C ASP A 100 -9.92 -7.74 12.88
N PHE A 101 -9.41 -8.27 11.78
CA PHE A 101 -9.73 -7.84 10.41
C PHE A 101 -9.23 -6.44 9.98
N ASP A 102 -8.23 -5.83 10.63
CA ASP A 102 -7.68 -4.54 10.10
C ASP A 102 -6.97 -4.71 8.75
N ILE A 103 -6.65 -5.97 8.35
CA ILE A 103 -6.07 -6.39 7.06
C ILE A 103 -4.81 -5.61 6.63
N PHE A 104 -3.90 -5.39 7.57
CA PHE A 104 -2.58 -4.83 7.28
C PHE A 104 -1.87 -5.62 6.18
N GLY A 105 -1.36 -4.92 5.16
CA GLY A 105 -0.78 -5.56 3.98
C GLY A 105 -1.74 -5.64 2.79
N SER A 106 -2.95 -5.09 2.87
CA SER A 106 -3.88 -5.02 1.73
C SER A 106 -3.28 -4.31 0.52
N ALA A 107 -2.51 -3.23 0.77
CA ALA A 107 -1.78 -2.48 -0.21
C ALA A 107 -0.35 -2.23 0.28
N VAL A 108 0.62 -2.31 -0.63
CA VAL A 108 2.05 -2.13 -0.31
C VAL A 108 2.76 -1.39 -1.43
N ASP A 109 3.74 -0.57 -1.07
CA ASP A 109 4.69 0.01 -2.03
C ASP A 109 6.09 0.16 -1.41
N ILE A 110 7.11 0.16 -2.28
CA ILE A 110 8.51 0.38 -1.90
C ILE A 110 9.05 1.54 -2.73
N SER A 111 9.63 2.53 -2.07
CA SER A 111 10.39 3.60 -2.73
C SER A 111 11.45 3.03 -3.68
N GLN A 112 11.71 3.75 -4.77
CA GLN A 112 12.65 3.31 -5.80
C GLN A 112 14.07 3.06 -5.26
N ASN A 113 14.50 3.85 -4.26
CA ASN A 113 15.80 3.66 -3.59
C ASN A 113 15.84 2.45 -2.62
N GLY A 114 14.70 1.79 -2.38
CA GLY A 114 14.61 0.61 -1.51
C GLY A 114 14.78 0.89 -0.02
N LEU A 115 14.64 2.15 0.43
CA LEU A 115 14.88 2.56 1.83
C LEU A 115 13.61 2.87 2.62
N MET A 116 12.48 3.00 1.93
CA MET A 116 11.17 3.33 2.49
C MET A 116 10.10 2.39 1.94
N MET A 117 9.16 2.02 2.80
CA MET A 117 7.99 1.19 2.49
C MET A 117 6.73 1.83 3.07
N VAL A 118 5.61 1.62 2.40
CA VAL A 118 4.27 1.97 2.90
C VAL A 118 3.41 0.73 2.86
N VAL A 119 2.58 0.55 3.89
CA VAL A 119 1.65 -0.56 4.02
C VAL A 119 0.29 -0.03 4.47
N GLY A 120 -0.77 -0.39 3.74
CA GLY A 120 -2.15 -0.05 4.06
C GLY A 120 -2.81 -1.06 5.01
N ALA A 121 -3.76 -0.57 5.81
CA ALA A 121 -4.67 -1.32 6.68
C ALA A 121 -6.05 -0.62 6.66
N PRO A 122 -6.82 -0.73 5.56
CA PRO A 122 -8.03 0.06 5.34
C PRO A 122 -9.16 -0.25 6.31
N TYR A 123 -9.13 -1.37 7.02
CA TYR A 123 -10.17 -1.73 7.99
C TYR A 123 -9.76 -1.46 9.44
N ASP A 124 -8.60 -0.83 9.65
CA ASP A 124 -8.15 -0.38 10.96
C ASP A 124 -9.19 0.52 11.62
N THR A 125 -9.58 0.17 12.86
CA THR A 125 -10.51 0.95 13.67
C THR A 125 -9.75 1.96 14.51
N VAL A 126 -9.99 3.25 14.24
CA VAL A 126 -9.25 4.34 14.87
C VAL A 126 -10.15 5.04 15.88
N GLY A 127 -9.92 4.74 17.17
CA GLY A 127 -10.73 5.29 18.26
C GLY A 127 -12.17 4.77 18.23
N ILE A 128 -13.13 5.62 17.83
CA ILE A 128 -14.55 5.24 17.68
C ILE A 128 -14.96 4.99 16.22
N ASN A 129 -14.05 5.25 15.27
CA ASN A 129 -14.33 5.19 13.85
C ASN A 129 -13.97 3.80 13.32
N TYR A 130 -14.99 2.96 13.21
CA TYR A 130 -14.88 1.63 12.62
C TYR A 130 -14.39 1.72 11.17
N GLN A 131 -13.36 0.96 10.80
CA GLN A 131 -12.82 0.93 9.43
C GLN A 131 -12.49 2.32 8.85
N GLN A 132 -12.05 3.26 9.71
CA GLN A 132 -11.48 4.52 9.24
C GLN A 132 -10.27 4.26 8.34
N GLY A 133 -9.50 3.24 8.70
CA GLY A 133 -8.32 2.82 7.98
C GLY A 133 -7.07 3.61 8.39
N SER A 134 -5.93 2.97 8.14
CA SER A 134 -4.59 3.48 8.44
C SER A 134 -3.61 3.13 7.34
N ALA A 135 -2.52 3.89 7.28
CA ALA A 135 -1.32 3.51 6.53
C ALA A 135 -0.07 3.64 7.39
N TYR A 136 0.92 2.80 7.15
CA TYR A 136 2.12 2.70 7.99
C TYR A 136 3.36 2.85 7.14
N ILE A 137 4.29 3.68 7.60
CA ILE A 137 5.58 3.90 6.93
C ILE A 137 6.67 3.17 7.68
N PHE A 138 7.49 2.42 6.94
CA PHE A 138 8.68 1.76 7.46
C PHE A 138 9.93 2.30 6.75
N ALA A 139 10.99 2.49 7.52
CA ALA A 139 12.29 2.92 7.04
C ALA A 139 13.35 1.84 7.34
N LEU A 140 14.29 1.65 6.42
CA LEU A 140 15.44 0.79 6.66
C LEU A 140 16.46 1.52 7.56
N ASP A 141 16.62 1.04 8.78
CA ASP A 141 17.58 1.54 9.75
C ASP A 141 18.51 0.41 10.25
N ALA A 142 19.81 0.61 10.09
CA ALA A 142 20.86 -0.35 10.46
C ALA A 142 20.58 -1.81 10.01
N GLY A 143 19.96 -1.97 8.83
CA GLY A 143 19.62 -3.29 8.25
C GLY A 143 18.28 -3.89 8.70
N ASN A 144 17.51 -3.17 9.53
CA ASN A 144 16.18 -3.57 9.98
C ASN A 144 15.13 -2.57 9.50
N TRP A 145 13.93 -3.04 9.18
CA TRP A 145 12.80 -2.19 8.86
C TRP A 145 12.09 -1.79 10.13
N VAL A 146 12.03 -0.49 10.38
CA VAL A 146 11.45 0.10 11.59
C VAL A 146 10.28 0.98 11.19
N GLN A 147 9.15 0.83 11.88
CA GLN A 147 8.00 1.72 11.68
C GLN A 147 8.41 3.16 12.04
N GLN A 148 8.37 4.05 11.06
CA GLN A 148 8.68 5.46 11.23
C GLN A 148 7.42 6.30 11.45
N ALA A 149 6.28 5.90 10.90
CA ALA A 149 5.02 6.62 11.06
C ALA A 149 3.79 5.71 10.99
N HIS A 150 2.72 6.17 11.64
CA HIS A 150 1.34 5.73 11.50
C HIS A 150 0.56 6.93 10.94
N LEU A 151 0.10 6.81 9.71
CA LEU A 151 -0.62 7.84 8.98
C LEU A 151 -2.11 7.60 9.12
N LEU A 152 -2.82 8.66 9.45
CA LEU A 152 -4.27 8.73 9.58
C LEU A 152 -4.77 9.91 8.75
N ALA A 153 -5.96 9.76 8.16
CA ALA A 153 -6.71 10.91 7.65
C ALA A 153 -7.07 11.85 8.82
N PRO A 154 -6.67 13.13 8.80
CA PRO A 154 -6.99 14.09 9.86
C PRO A 154 -8.50 14.33 10.07
N ASP A 155 -9.28 14.18 9.01
CA ASP A 155 -10.75 14.23 8.98
C ASP A 155 -11.40 12.85 8.97
N GLY A 156 -10.62 11.78 9.19
CA GLY A 156 -11.09 10.43 9.00
C GLY A 156 -12.29 10.07 9.89
N ALA A 157 -13.28 9.47 9.24
CA ALA A 157 -14.53 8.99 9.79
C ALA A 157 -14.62 7.46 9.66
N ALA A 158 -15.69 6.90 10.20
CA ALA A 158 -15.96 5.47 10.03
C ALA A 158 -16.19 5.15 8.54
N GLU A 159 -15.69 4.00 8.10
CA GLU A 159 -15.85 3.45 6.74
C GLU A 159 -15.17 4.28 5.64
N ASP A 160 -14.24 5.17 5.97
CA ASP A 160 -13.47 5.92 4.95
C ASP A 160 -12.46 5.06 4.18
N TYR A 161 -12.04 3.93 4.76
CA TYR A 161 -11.09 2.98 4.18
C TYR A 161 -9.72 3.57 3.80
N PHE A 162 -9.22 4.51 4.61
CA PHE A 162 -7.91 5.11 4.41
C PHE A 162 -6.80 4.04 4.39
N GLY A 163 -5.97 4.03 3.35
CA GLY A 163 -4.94 3.00 3.16
C GLY A 163 -5.37 1.85 2.25
N ASP A 164 -6.55 1.91 1.64
CA ASP A 164 -7.00 0.92 0.66
C ASP A 164 -6.07 0.87 -0.56
N SER A 165 -5.55 2.03 -0.95
CA SER A 165 -4.47 2.14 -1.92
C SER A 165 -3.35 3.04 -1.41
N VAL A 166 -2.10 2.68 -1.72
CA VAL A 166 -0.91 3.39 -1.24
C VAL A 166 0.16 3.48 -2.32
N THR A 167 0.93 4.56 -2.34
CA THR A 167 2.14 4.68 -3.15
C THR A 167 3.15 5.65 -2.54
N LEU A 168 4.44 5.44 -2.80
CA LEU A 168 5.55 6.26 -2.35
C LEU A 168 6.24 6.96 -3.50
N ARG A 169 6.68 8.21 -3.26
CA ARG A 169 7.66 8.86 -4.13
C ARG A 169 8.99 8.12 -4.10
N ASN A 170 9.75 8.26 -5.18
CA ASN A 170 11.03 7.56 -5.39
C ASN A 170 12.03 7.67 -4.23
N PHE A 171 12.11 8.84 -3.59
CA PHE A 171 13.03 9.09 -2.47
C PHE A 171 12.40 8.79 -1.10
N GLY A 172 11.13 8.33 -1.08
CA GLY A 172 10.36 8.09 0.13
C GLY A 172 10.11 9.36 0.93
N ASP A 173 10.02 10.50 0.23
CA ASP A 173 9.77 11.83 0.78
C ASP A 173 8.33 12.31 0.59
N GLY A 174 7.47 11.48 0.01
CA GLY A 174 6.03 11.69 -0.02
C GLY A 174 5.28 10.41 -0.33
N ALA A 175 3.99 10.41 -0.03
CA ALA A 175 3.08 9.31 -0.28
C ALA A 175 1.72 9.85 -0.75
N ILE A 176 1.00 9.04 -1.54
CA ILE A 176 -0.44 9.23 -1.78
C ILE A 176 -1.14 8.04 -1.17
N ILE A 177 -2.17 8.30 -0.38
CA ILE A 177 -3.00 7.29 0.27
C ILE A 177 -4.45 7.49 -0.14
N GLY A 178 -5.09 6.45 -0.66
CA GLY A 178 -6.50 6.48 -1.03
C GLY A 178 -7.42 6.15 0.14
N ALA A 179 -8.61 6.74 0.12
CA ALA A 179 -9.70 6.51 1.07
C ALA A 179 -11.03 6.52 0.28
N PRO A 180 -11.36 5.44 -0.43
CA PRO A 180 -12.49 5.42 -1.36
C PRO A 180 -13.87 5.55 -0.70
N GLY A 181 -13.98 5.30 0.61
CA GLY A 181 -15.25 5.40 1.35
C GLY A 181 -15.58 6.82 1.85
N VAL A 182 -14.68 7.79 1.64
CA VAL A 182 -14.87 9.15 2.16
C VAL A 182 -16.14 9.79 1.61
N LYS A 183 -16.99 10.24 2.52
CA LYS A 183 -18.19 11.03 2.21
C LYS A 183 -17.85 12.49 1.94
N VAL A 184 -18.22 13.01 0.78
CA VAL A 184 -17.91 14.39 0.37
C VAL A 184 -19.19 15.15 0.07
N GLY A 185 -19.43 16.27 0.75
CA GLY A 185 -20.58 17.16 0.44
C GLY A 185 -21.97 16.52 0.55
N GLY A 186 -22.10 15.32 1.12
CA GLY A 186 -23.34 14.53 1.15
C GLY A 186 -23.34 13.28 0.26
N HIS A 187 -22.33 13.11 -0.59
CA HIS A 187 -22.15 11.98 -1.49
C HIS A 187 -21.37 10.88 -0.75
N ASP A 188 -22.08 9.83 -0.35
CA ASP A 188 -21.48 8.64 0.27
C ASP A 188 -20.55 7.96 -0.75
N ASP A 189 -19.40 7.46 -0.29
CA ASP A 189 -18.42 6.74 -1.11
C ASP A 189 -17.95 7.48 -2.38
N GLN A 190 -18.02 8.83 -2.38
CA GLN A 190 -17.41 9.62 -3.45
C GLN A 190 -15.89 9.40 -3.45
N GLY A 191 -15.31 9.28 -2.26
CA GLY A 191 -13.91 8.96 -2.04
C GLY A 191 -12.99 10.18 -2.06
N ALA A 192 -11.83 10.00 -1.43
CA ALA A 192 -10.76 11.00 -1.38
C ALA A 192 -9.38 10.34 -1.50
N ALA A 193 -8.37 11.17 -1.74
CA ALA A 193 -6.98 10.79 -1.60
C ALA A 193 -6.19 11.85 -0.83
N TYR A 194 -5.16 11.40 -0.12
CA TYR A 194 -4.40 12.21 0.81
C TYR A 194 -2.93 12.21 0.41
N VAL A 195 -2.36 13.39 0.24
CA VAL A 195 -0.92 13.55 -0.06
C VAL A 195 -0.16 13.91 1.20
N PHE A 196 0.78 13.03 1.57
CA PHE A 196 1.71 13.24 2.66
C PHE A 196 3.08 13.61 2.11
N THR A 197 3.80 14.49 2.81
CA THR A 197 5.22 14.74 2.54
C THR A 197 6.03 14.57 3.82
N ARG A 198 7.27 14.11 3.65
CA ARG A 198 8.21 13.89 4.75
C ARG A 198 9.21 15.03 4.81
N LEU A 199 9.26 15.72 5.94
CA LEU A 199 10.26 16.76 6.21
C LEU A 199 11.34 16.23 7.16
N VAL A 200 12.54 16.04 6.62
CA VAL A 200 13.82 15.66 7.27
C VAL A 200 13.75 14.40 8.17
N LEU A 201 12.90 14.35 9.20
CA LEU A 201 12.68 13.22 10.10
C LEU A 201 11.21 12.93 10.49
N SER A 202 10.23 13.80 10.17
CA SER A 202 8.80 13.55 10.46
C SER A 202 7.97 13.44 9.18
N TRP A 203 6.97 12.57 9.22
CA TRP A 203 5.80 12.66 8.37
C TRP A 203 4.87 13.67 9.06
N ASP A 204 4.93 14.93 8.65
CA ASP A 204 3.99 15.93 9.17
C ASP A 204 2.58 15.66 8.60
N GLN A 205 1.55 16.12 9.32
CA GLN A 205 0.16 15.92 8.95
C GLN A 205 -0.14 16.55 7.59
N GLU A 206 -0.75 15.73 6.73
CA GLU A 206 -1.46 16.03 5.49
C GLU A 206 -1.20 17.40 4.84
N ILE A 207 -0.68 17.38 3.62
CA ILE A 207 -0.52 18.62 2.84
C ILE A 207 -1.72 18.87 1.93
N GLN A 208 -2.39 17.80 1.48
CA GLN A 208 -3.45 17.94 0.49
C GLN A 208 -4.51 16.84 0.59
N TYR A 209 -5.74 17.29 0.86
CA TYR A 209 -6.98 16.57 0.64
C TYR A 209 -7.40 16.72 -0.82
N LEU A 210 -7.66 15.61 -1.50
CA LEU A 210 -8.02 15.58 -2.91
C LEU A 210 -9.34 14.86 -3.10
N ILE A 211 -10.21 15.49 -3.90
CA ILE A 211 -11.49 14.95 -4.36
C ILE A 211 -11.61 15.16 -5.86
N ALA A 212 -12.45 14.35 -6.50
CA ALA A 212 -12.89 14.62 -7.87
C ALA A 212 -13.92 15.77 -7.86
N ASP A 213 -13.68 16.82 -8.67
CA ASP A 213 -14.62 17.95 -8.82
C ASP A 213 -15.97 17.52 -9.39
N ASP A 214 -15.98 16.44 -10.16
CA ASP A 214 -17.14 15.78 -10.75
C ASP A 214 -17.54 14.50 -9.99
N GLY A 215 -17.03 14.30 -8.78
CA GLY A 215 -17.29 13.08 -8.03
C GLY A 215 -18.74 12.98 -7.56
N GLU A 216 -19.31 11.80 -7.71
CA GLU A 216 -20.67 11.44 -7.33
C GLU A 216 -20.68 10.29 -6.29
N ILE A 217 -21.88 9.90 -5.85
CA ILE A 217 -22.05 8.81 -4.88
C ILE A 217 -21.48 7.50 -5.46
N GLY A 218 -20.58 6.85 -4.72
CA GLY A 218 -20.06 5.52 -5.07
C GLY A 218 -18.87 5.51 -6.04
N ASP A 219 -18.43 6.68 -6.54
CA ASP A 219 -17.34 6.80 -7.50
C ASP A 219 -16.01 6.19 -7.02
N ALA A 220 -15.82 6.14 -5.69
CA ALA A 220 -14.66 5.57 -5.03
C ALA A 220 -13.33 6.21 -5.48
N PHE A 221 -13.28 7.55 -5.60
CA PHE A 221 -12.03 8.28 -5.84
C PHE A 221 -11.00 7.92 -4.76
N GLY A 222 -9.78 7.58 -5.18
CA GLY A 222 -8.77 7.03 -4.28
C GLY A 222 -8.75 5.50 -4.25
N GLY A 223 -9.63 4.80 -4.97
CA GLY A 223 -9.60 3.33 -5.08
C GLY A 223 -8.34 2.77 -5.75
N SER A 224 -7.54 3.62 -6.41
CA SER A 224 -6.17 3.29 -6.80
C SER A 224 -5.31 4.55 -6.90
N VAL A 225 -4.02 4.42 -6.61
CA VAL A 225 -3.06 5.54 -6.66
C VAL A 225 -1.75 5.10 -7.31
N ALA A 226 -1.10 6.02 -8.01
CA ALA A 226 0.25 5.83 -8.53
C ALA A 226 1.02 7.15 -8.57
N ILE A 227 2.35 7.08 -8.53
CA ILE A 227 3.24 8.23 -8.71
C ILE A 227 4.15 7.96 -9.91
N ASP A 228 4.42 9.00 -10.67
CA ASP A 228 5.27 8.92 -11.84
C ASP A 228 6.76 8.75 -11.47
N GLY A 229 7.55 8.29 -12.43
CA GLY A 229 8.96 7.97 -12.19
C GLY A 229 9.86 9.16 -11.86
N ASN A 230 9.38 10.41 -11.93
CA ASN A 230 10.12 11.58 -11.44
C ASN A 230 9.61 12.10 -10.08
N GLY A 231 8.47 11.60 -9.58
CA GLY A 231 7.88 11.96 -8.30
C GLY A 231 7.15 13.30 -8.28
N GLY A 232 6.86 13.86 -9.46
CA GLY A 232 6.23 15.16 -9.67
C GLY A 232 4.75 15.07 -10.04
N GLN A 233 4.27 13.92 -10.51
CA GLN A 233 2.87 13.71 -10.85
C GLN A 233 2.30 12.47 -10.15
N GLY A 234 1.05 12.59 -9.71
CA GLY A 234 0.25 11.49 -9.18
C GLY A 234 -0.89 11.14 -10.12
N LEU A 235 -1.33 9.89 -10.09
CA LEU A 235 -2.57 9.41 -10.67
C LEU A 235 -3.46 8.89 -9.55
N ILE A 236 -4.74 9.25 -9.59
CA ILE A 236 -5.76 8.76 -8.66
C ILE A 236 -6.93 8.20 -9.48
N GLY A 237 -7.33 6.97 -9.21
CA GLY A 237 -8.47 6.33 -9.86
C GLY A 237 -9.77 6.50 -9.07
N ALA A 238 -10.87 6.60 -9.79
CA ALA A 238 -12.25 6.50 -9.30
C ALA A 238 -12.94 5.42 -10.15
N PRO A 239 -12.83 4.13 -9.79
CA PRO A 239 -13.18 3.02 -10.68
C PRO A 239 -14.66 2.95 -11.03
N ASN A 240 -15.53 3.53 -10.21
CA ASN A 240 -16.98 3.50 -10.40
C ASN A 240 -17.52 4.85 -10.88
N ASN A 241 -16.65 5.78 -11.28
CA ASN A 241 -17.10 7.09 -11.76
C ASN A 241 -18.03 6.94 -12.97
N ASP A 242 -19.16 7.64 -12.88
CA ASP A 242 -20.20 7.66 -13.90
C ASP A 242 -20.00 8.83 -14.87
N SER A 243 -20.21 8.60 -16.17
CA SER A 243 -20.40 9.71 -17.11
C SER A 243 -21.89 9.95 -17.35
N VAL A 244 -22.24 11.11 -17.91
CA VAL A 244 -23.65 11.52 -18.17
C VAL A 244 -24.47 10.47 -18.93
N SER A 245 -23.85 9.52 -19.64
CA SER A 245 -24.55 8.49 -20.43
C SER A 245 -24.47 7.05 -19.93
N ASP A 246 -23.52 6.65 -19.08
CA ASP A 246 -23.40 5.26 -18.62
C ASP A 246 -22.81 5.16 -17.21
N THR A 247 -23.13 4.08 -16.50
CA THR A 247 -22.69 3.86 -15.12
C THR A 247 -21.38 3.05 -15.04
N ASP A 248 -20.59 3.27 -14.00
CA ASP A 248 -19.36 2.56 -13.61
C ASP A 248 -18.29 2.50 -14.72
N GLN A 249 -18.03 3.61 -15.39
CA GLN A 249 -17.06 3.65 -16.51
C GLN A 249 -15.62 3.80 -16.02
N GLY A 250 -15.48 4.37 -14.82
CA GLY A 250 -14.21 4.65 -14.19
C GLY A 250 -13.51 5.89 -14.75
N ALA A 251 -12.85 6.62 -13.88
CA ALA A 251 -12.03 7.78 -14.21
C ALA A 251 -10.63 7.68 -13.58
N ALA A 252 -9.67 8.39 -14.17
CA ALA A 252 -8.34 8.57 -13.61
C ALA A 252 -7.92 10.04 -13.72
N TYR A 253 -7.46 10.59 -12.60
CA TYR A 253 -7.16 12.00 -12.44
C TYR A 253 -5.66 12.18 -12.25
N ILE A 254 -5.08 13.11 -13.02
CA ILE A 254 -3.67 13.49 -12.88
C ILE A 254 -3.58 14.68 -11.92
N ILE A 255 -2.70 14.57 -10.94
CA ILE A 255 -2.38 15.66 -10.01
C ILE A 255 -0.92 16.06 -10.12
N GLU A 256 -0.66 17.36 -9.94
CA GLU A 256 0.70 17.86 -9.75
C GLU A 256 1.05 17.76 -8.28
N LEU A 257 2.16 17.09 -8.00
CA LEU A 257 2.66 16.90 -6.65
C LEU A 257 3.60 18.05 -6.29
N PRO A 258 3.54 18.59 -5.05
CA PRO A 258 4.41 19.70 -4.64
C PRO A 258 5.89 19.40 -4.91
N VAL A 259 6.56 20.31 -5.62
CA VAL A 259 8.01 20.25 -5.86
C VAL A 259 8.72 20.64 -4.58
N ARG A 260 9.63 19.80 -4.09
CA ARG A 260 10.47 20.17 -2.95
C ARG A 260 11.54 21.15 -3.42
N SER A 261 11.49 22.39 -2.93
CA SER A 261 12.71 23.20 -2.84
C SER A 261 13.60 22.54 -1.79
N LEU A 262 14.73 21.96 -2.19
CA LEU A 262 15.77 21.61 -1.21
C LEU A 262 16.09 22.88 -0.42
N PRO A 263 16.17 22.84 0.93
CA PRO A 263 16.81 23.94 1.63
C PRO A 263 18.20 24.14 1.02
N PRO A 264 18.65 25.38 0.76
CA PRO A 264 19.98 25.63 0.24
C PRO A 264 21.00 24.90 1.12
N GLY A 265 21.84 24.07 0.48
CA GLY A 265 22.76 23.16 1.17
C GLY A 265 23.61 23.86 2.22
N ASN A 266 23.76 23.21 3.38
CA ASN A 266 24.82 23.47 4.34
C ASN A 266 26.01 22.55 4.05
#